data_AF-Q4CNU2-F1
#
_entry.id   AF-Q4CNU2-F1
#
_cell.length_a   1.000
_cell.length_b   1.000
_cell.length_c   1.000
_cell.angle_alpha   90.00
_cell.angle_beta   90.00
_cell.angle_gamma   90.00
#
_symmetry.space_group_name_H-M   'P 1'
#
loop_
_entity.id
_entity.type
_entity.pdbx_description
1 polymer ?
#
loop_
_entity_poly.entity_id
_entity_poly.type
_entity_poly.pdbx_seq_one_letter_code
_entity_poly.pdbx_strand_id
1 'polypeptide(L)'
;KLLKYTDFEDTDVCSVFLAAAERAVDADLHDTRAVSERRVFLSLLTMISYSGVLYTSDLMAQLMEMVKYSTHASSRDSDAQRLLRYAVRGSSAAQDDLYRSLWLKVEMVADSRVLGRYIGAREPWSPIRVCFDERGLFKSYPPLVHASAKKTSAIEADATSGSGSTTMEEEQRQQSERQGMSTEITSHTSEGGEEMVEGVRGAVVAEASEASGVKDVALQEASHGEQRTVEALDLRWDDIHRLIERTRALTSPPTERHPQQEKMEIFTGIAVYLRTIATGRRYCSGEEEAGGEYPAESRERALFAVGYELDVWARLFELVQEVRHDMEKFITDNAAHHVEPEFECWEALLITLRCILDFCVVRTQEKGKEERAAVEELFEKTMKLRNELVEESRTRFGGRMRILWLQEA
;
A
#
# COMPACT_ATOMS: atom_id res chain seq x y z
N LYS A 1 -11.96 31.79 -21.57
CA LYS A 1 -12.04 32.11 -20.12
C LYS A 1 -11.33 30.96 -19.39
N LEU A 2 -10.30 31.22 -18.57
CA LEU A 2 -9.72 30.17 -17.73
C LEU A 2 -10.76 29.77 -16.69
N LEU A 3 -11.12 28.49 -16.65
CA LEU A 3 -12.00 27.92 -15.62
C LEU A 3 -11.25 27.92 -14.29
N LYS A 4 -11.93 28.31 -13.23
CA LYS A 4 -11.41 28.30 -11.86
C LYS A 4 -12.08 27.22 -11.04
N TYR A 5 -11.41 26.82 -9.96
CA TYR A 5 -11.96 25.89 -8.97
C TYR A 5 -13.34 26.34 -8.48
N THR A 6 -13.50 27.62 -8.18
CA THR A 6 -14.75 28.24 -7.70
C THR A 6 -15.84 28.39 -8.76
N ASP A 7 -15.59 28.03 -10.03
CA ASP A 7 -16.62 28.07 -11.07
C ASP A 7 -17.55 26.82 -11.02
N PHE A 8 -17.24 25.84 -10.17
CA PHE A 8 -18.00 24.59 -10.00
C PHE A 8 -18.77 24.60 -8.67
N GLU A 9 -20.10 24.56 -8.72
CA GLU A 9 -20.98 24.53 -7.53
C GLU A 9 -20.76 23.26 -6.68
N ASP A 10 -20.21 22.20 -7.29
CA ASP A 10 -19.77 20.97 -6.63
C ASP A 10 -18.80 21.24 -5.45
N THR A 11 -18.03 22.34 -5.52
CA THR A 11 -17.11 22.73 -4.44
C THR A 11 -17.86 23.06 -3.14
N ASP A 12 -19.02 23.72 -3.23
CA ASP A 12 -19.87 24.03 -2.08
C ASP A 12 -20.49 22.75 -1.51
N VAL A 13 -20.98 21.86 -2.38
CA VAL A 13 -21.56 20.56 -1.96
C VAL A 13 -20.52 19.69 -1.27
N CYS A 14 -19.31 19.59 -1.84
CA CYS A 14 -18.21 18.83 -1.24
C CYS A 14 -17.76 19.41 0.10
N SER A 15 -17.86 20.73 0.32
CA SER A 15 -17.53 21.33 1.63
C SER A 15 -18.44 20.81 2.75
N VAL A 16 -19.73 20.61 2.46
CA VAL A 16 -20.69 20.02 3.43
C VAL A 16 -20.37 18.56 3.70
N PHE A 17 -20.04 17.78 2.66
CA PHE A 17 -19.63 16.39 2.84
C PHE A 17 -18.31 16.25 3.60
N LEU A 18 -17.36 17.16 3.37
CA LEU A 18 -16.08 17.20 4.10
C LEU A 18 -16.32 17.48 5.59
N ALA A 19 -17.11 18.50 5.91
CA ALA A 19 -17.46 18.82 7.30
C ALA A 19 -18.18 17.65 8.00
N ALA A 20 -19.00 16.88 7.26
CA ALA A 20 -19.63 15.67 7.78
C ALA A 20 -18.61 14.54 8.03
N ALA A 21 -17.60 14.38 7.16
CA ALA A 21 -16.53 13.40 7.33
C ALA A 21 -15.62 13.76 8.52
N GLU A 22 -15.22 15.03 8.66
CA GLU A 22 -14.47 15.54 9.80
C GLU A 22 -15.23 15.32 11.11
N ARG A 23 -16.53 15.64 11.13
CA ARG A 23 -17.37 15.41 12.31
C ARG A 23 -17.48 13.93 12.66
N ALA A 24 -17.47 13.03 11.68
CA ALA A 24 -17.50 11.59 11.93
C ALA A 24 -16.20 11.04 12.56
N VAL A 25 -15.09 11.78 12.44
CA VAL A 25 -13.80 11.45 13.07
C VAL A 25 -13.68 12.06 14.46
N ASP A 26 -14.03 13.34 14.60
CA ASP A 26 -13.78 14.10 15.83
C ASP A 26 -14.84 13.88 16.93
N ALA A 27 -15.99 13.32 16.59
CA ALA A 27 -17.13 13.23 17.49
C ALA A 27 -17.38 11.82 18.01
N ASP A 28 -17.42 11.70 19.33
CA ASP A 28 -18.12 10.59 19.95
C ASP A 28 -19.62 10.72 19.68
N LEU A 29 -20.13 9.91 18.75
CA LEU A 29 -21.55 9.88 18.41
C LEU A 29 -22.33 9.19 19.53
N HIS A 30 -22.99 10.00 20.36
CA HIS A 30 -23.83 9.53 21.47
C HIS A 30 -25.22 9.10 20.99
N ASP A 31 -25.29 7.90 20.42
CA ASP A 31 -26.56 7.26 20.06
C ASP A 31 -27.01 6.26 21.13
N THR A 32 -28.33 6.04 21.25
CA THR A 32 -28.90 4.97 22.11
C THR A 32 -28.45 3.58 21.67
N ARG A 33 -28.05 3.44 20.40
CA ARG A 33 -27.39 2.28 19.82
C ARG A 33 -26.20 2.76 19.01
N ALA A 34 -24.99 2.55 19.54
CA ALA A 34 -23.75 2.90 18.85
C ALA A 34 -23.70 2.25 17.46
N VAL A 35 -23.32 3.07 16.47
CA VAL A 35 -23.12 2.66 15.08
C VAL A 35 -21.63 2.44 14.88
N SER A 36 -21.22 1.33 14.23
CA SER A 36 -19.81 1.11 13.95
C SER A 36 -19.24 2.19 13.03
N GLU A 37 -17.98 2.58 13.25
CA GLU A 37 -17.28 3.58 12.43
C GLU A 37 -17.36 3.25 10.95
N ARG A 38 -17.11 1.98 10.58
CA ARG A 38 -17.25 1.52 9.19
C ARG A 38 -18.65 1.72 8.64
N ARG A 39 -19.69 1.52 9.46
CA ARG A 39 -21.08 1.72 9.01
C ARG A 39 -21.38 3.20 8.79
N VAL A 40 -20.86 4.09 9.63
CA VAL A 40 -20.94 5.54 9.42
C VAL A 40 -20.23 5.93 8.12
N PHE A 41 -18.97 5.50 7.97
CA PHE A 41 -18.15 5.72 6.78
C PHE A 41 -18.85 5.26 5.48
N LEU A 42 -19.34 4.02 5.43
CA LEU A 42 -20.01 3.49 4.24
C LEU A 42 -21.32 4.20 3.93
N SER A 43 -22.04 4.66 4.95
CA SER A 43 -23.29 5.39 4.78
C SER A 43 -23.03 6.78 4.18
N LEU A 44 -22.02 7.48 4.69
CA LEU A 44 -21.55 8.76 4.14
C LEU A 44 -21.03 8.58 2.71
N LEU A 45 -20.17 7.57 2.46
CA LEU A 45 -19.63 7.27 1.15
C LEU A 45 -20.73 6.96 0.12
N THR A 46 -21.76 6.22 0.53
CA THR A 46 -22.92 5.92 -0.34
C THR A 46 -23.67 7.19 -0.71
N MET A 47 -23.95 8.06 0.27
CA MET A 47 -24.62 9.35 0.05
C MET A 47 -23.84 10.22 -0.95
N ILE A 48 -22.52 10.32 -0.78
CA ILE A 48 -21.64 11.05 -1.68
C ILE A 48 -21.67 10.45 -3.09
N SER A 49 -21.54 9.12 -3.21
CA SER A 49 -21.51 8.44 -4.51
C SER A 49 -22.82 8.57 -5.30
N TYR A 50 -23.96 8.63 -4.62
CA TYR A 50 -25.27 8.74 -5.26
C TYR A 50 -25.62 10.15 -5.72
N SER A 51 -24.95 11.17 -5.16
CA SER A 51 -25.21 12.58 -5.52
C SER A 51 -24.75 12.96 -6.92
N GLY A 52 -23.81 12.22 -7.51
CA GLY A 52 -23.19 12.56 -8.80
C GLY A 52 -22.18 13.73 -8.73
N VAL A 53 -21.89 14.26 -7.54
CA VAL A 53 -20.99 15.40 -7.33
C VAL A 53 -19.58 15.14 -7.89
N LEU A 54 -18.94 16.19 -8.41
CA LEU A 54 -17.51 16.20 -8.69
C LEU A 54 -16.72 16.25 -7.38
N TYR A 55 -15.92 15.21 -7.12
CA TYR A 55 -15.17 15.09 -5.87
C TYR A 55 -14.04 16.10 -5.79
N THR A 56 -13.91 16.75 -4.64
CA THR A 56 -12.74 17.56 -4.29
C THR A 56 -11.63 16.70 -3.69
N SER A 57 -10.39 17.15 -3.84
CA SER A 57 -9.20 16.51 -3.27
C SER A 57 -9.29 16.41 -1.74
N ASP A 58 -9.72 17.47 -1.06
CA ASP A 58 -9.85 17.52 0.41
C ASP A 58 -10.83 16.46 0.94
N LEU A 59 -11.99 16.31 0.28
CA LEU A 59 -12.97 15.29 0.65
C LEU A 59 -12.40 13.87 0.49
N MET A 60 -11.72 13.60 -0.62
CA MET A 60 -11.10 12.29 -0.85
C MET A 60 -9.96 12.01 0.12
N ALA A 61 -9.16 13.03 0.47
CA ALA A 61 -8.06 12.91 1.42
C ALA A 61 -8.58 12.58 2.83
N GLN A 62 -9.64 13.25 3.29
CA GLN A 62 -10.26 12.98 4.59
C GLN A 62 -10.89 11.58 4.64
N LEU A 63 -11.63 11.17 3.60
CA LEU A 63 -12.21 9.83 3.54
C LEU A 63 -11.13 8.74 3.50
N MET A 64 -10.01 8.96 2.80
CA MET A 64 -8.90 8.01 2.77
C MET A 64 -8.18 7.93 4.12
N GLU A 65 -8.12 9.03 4.88
CA GLU A 65 -7.58 9.05 6.23
C GLU A 65 -8.44 8.23 7.21
N MET A 66 -9.77 8.36 7.13
CA MET A 66 -10.69 7.49 7.89
C MET A 66 -10.40 6.01 7.61
N VAL A 67 -10.14 5.66 6.35
CA VAL A 67 -9.79 4.27 5.98
C VAL A 67 -8.41 3.88 6.49
N LYS A 68 -7.39 4.72 6.35
CA LYS A 68 -6.01 4.47 6.83
C LYS A 68 -5.98 4.08 8.31
N TYR A 69 -6.73 4.78 9.15
CA TYR A 69 -6.77 4.55 10.59
C TYR A 69 -7.87 3.59 11.06
N SER A 70 -8.69 3.06 10.16
CA SER A 70 -9.74 2.10 10.52
C SER A 70 -9.21 0.82 11.18
N THR A 71 -9.91 0.38 12.21
CA THR A 71 -9.63 -0.85 12.97
C THR A 71 -10.02 -2.13 12.22
N HIS A 72 -10.93 -2.02 11.24
CA HIS A 72 -11.49 -3.17 10.51
C HIS A 72 -10.56 -3.69 9.39
N ALA A 73 -9.56 -4.48 9.78
CA ALA A 73 -8.52 -5.02 8.88
C ALA A 73 -9.05 -5.76 7.65
N SER A 74 -10.15 -6.52 7.77
CA SER A 74 -10.72 -7.32 6.67
C SER A 74 -11.33 -6.51 5.53
N SER A 75 -11.60 -5.22 5.75
CA SER A 75 -12.35 -4.37 4.82
C SER A 75 -11.61 -3.11 4.38
N ARG A 76 -10.62 -2.69 5.17
CA ARG A 76 -9.82 -1.49 4.89
C ARG A 76 -9.20 -1.52 3.48
N ASP A 77 -8.70 -2.67 3.05
CA ASP A 77 -8.04 -2.81 1.75
C ASP A 77 -9.01 -2.57 0.58
N SER A 78 -10.23 -3.11 0.67
CA SER A 78 -11.29 -2.91 -0.33
C SER A 78 -11.85 -1.49 -0.28
N ASP A 79 -12.01 -0.93 0.92
CA ASP A 79 -12.54 0.41 1.12
C ASP A 79 -11.55 1.46 0.56
N ALA A 80 -10.24 1.28 0.76
CA ALA A 80 -9.18 2.11 0.18
C ALA A 80 -9.16 2.04 -1.35
N GLN A 81 -9.30 0.85 -1.94
CA GLN A 81 -9.42 0.71 -3.39
C GLN A 81 -10.63 1.43 -3.95
N ARG A 82 -11.78 1.33 -3.28
CA ARG A 82 -13.00 1.99 -3.70
C ARG A 82 -12.83 3.51 -3.72
N LEU A 83 -12.25 4.08 -2.67
CA LEU A 83 -11.96 5.51 -2.62
C LEU A 83 -10.97 5.95 -3.70
N LEU A 84 -9.90 5.17 -3.94
CA LEU A 84 -8.95 5.52 -5.00
C LEU A 84 -9.61 5.48 -6.39
N ARG A 85 -10.53 4.53 -6.65
CA ARG A 85 -11.32 4.53 -7.89
C ARG A 85 -12.15 5.79 -8.03
N TYR A 86 -12.81 6.23 -6.94
CA TYR A 86 -13.60 7.46 -6.93
C TYR A 86 -12.72 8.69 -7.17
N ALA A 87 -11.58 8.79 -6.51
CA ALA A 87 -10.65 9.90 -6.70
C ALA A 87 -10.11 9.97 -8.14
N VAL A 88 -9.64 8.85 -8.70
CA VAL A 88 -9.14 8.81 -10.09
C VAL A 88 -10.26 9.10 -11.10
N ARG A 89 -11.48 8.64 -10.83
CA ARG A 89 -12.64 8.89 -11.70
C ARG A 89 -13.15 10.33 -11.58
N GLY A 90 -12.99 11.00 -10.44
CA GLY A 90 -13.42 12.38 -10.17
C GLY A 90 -14.91 12.57 -9.90
N SER A 91 -15.79 11.61 -10.25
CA SER A 91 -17.21 11.59 -9.90
C SER A 91 -17.80 10.19 -10.14
N SER A 92 -18.87 9.85 -9.43
CA SER A 92 -19.64 8.62 -9.68
C SER A 92 -20.75 8.78 -10.74
N ALA A 93 -20.99 9.99 -11.26
CA ALA A 93 -21.99 10.22 -12.30
C ALA A 93 -21.70 9.34 -13.54
N ALA A 94 -22.75 8.68 -14.05
CA ALA A 94 -22.65 7.80 -15.22
C ALA A 94 -22.57 8.59 -16.54
N GLN A 95 -23.16 9.79 -16.54
CA GLN A 95 -23.20 10.73 -17.64
C GLN A 95 -22.41 11.99 -17.19
N ASP A 96 -22.02 12.88 -18.11
CA ASP A 96 -21.21 14.09 -17.85
C ASP A 96 -19.67 13.97 -17.94
N ASP A 97 -19.18 13.17 -18.89
CA ASP A 97 -17.74 13.06 -19.20
C ASP A 97 -17.07 14.41 -19.49
N LEU A 98 -17.77 15.31 -20.20
CA LEU A 98 -17.22 16.62 -20.57
C LEU A 98 -17.06 17.53 -19.34
N TYR A 99 -18.08 17.63 -18.49
CA TYR A 99 -18.03 18.46 -17.29
C TYR A 99 -16.96 17.96 -16.32
N ARG A 100 -16.90 16.64 -16.11
CA ARG A 100 -15.84 15.97 -15.36
C ARG A 100 -14.45 16.17 -15.96
N SER A 101 -14.30 16.14 -17.28
CA SER A 101 -13.02 16.39 -17.94
C SER A 101 -12.54 17.83 -17.76
N LEU A 102 -13.46 18.79 -17.61
CA LEU A 102 -13.12 20.17 -17.25
C LEU A 102 -12.69 20.26 -15.79
N TRP A 103 -13.36 19.55 -14.89
CA TRP A 103 -12.99 19.46 -13.48
C TRP A 103 -11.57 18.93 -13.28
N LEU A 104 -11.24 17.81 -13.90
CA LEU A 104 -9.91 17.18 -13.79
C LEU A 104 -8.77 18.01 -14.42
N LYS A 105 -9.08 19.08 -15.16
CA LYS A 105 -8.08 20.06 -15.62
C LYS A 105 -7.80 21.15 -14.59
N VAL A 106 -8.72 21.36 -13.65
CA VAL A 106 -8.68 22.42 -12.64
C VAL A 106 -8.28 21.87 -11.26
N GLU A 107 -8.71 20.66 -10.93
CA GLU A 107 -8.49 20.01 -9.64
C GLU A 107 -7.81 18.64 -9.82
N MET A 108 -6.88 18.33 -8.90
CA MET A 108 -6.21 17.04 -8.82
C MET A 108 -6.87 16.22 -7.71
N VAL A 109 -7.94 15.51 -8.05
CA VAL A 109 -8.73 14.76 -7.06
C VAL A 109 -7.92 13.63 -6.41
N ALA A 110 -7.11 12.92 -7.19
CA ALA A 110 -6.14 11.95 -6.70
C ALA A 110 -4.78 12.64 -6.45
N ASP A 111 -4.76 13.61 -5.54
CA ASP A 111 -3.54 14.33 -5.15
C ASP A 111 -2.57 13.45 -4.33
N SER A 112 -1.46 14.05 -3.91
CA SER A 112 -0.44 13.37 -3.12
C SER A 112 -0.93 12.89 -1.76
N ARG A 113 -1.89 13.59 -1.15
CA ARG A 113 -2.47 13.22 0.15
C ARG A 113 -3.31 11.97 0.01
N VAL A 114 -4.23 11.94 -0.96
CA VAL A 114 -5.04 10.75 -1.27
C VAL A 114 -4.13 9.56 -1.59
N LEU A 115 -3.09 9.77 -2.41
CA LEU A 115 -2.19 8.69 -2.80
C LEU A 115 -1.34 8.18 -1.63
N GLY A 116 -0.76 9.08 -0.84
CA GLY A 116 0.04 8.74 0.34
C GLY A 116 -0.78 7.96 1.37
N ARG A 117 -1.99 8.45 1.68
CA ARG A 117 -2.92 7.79 2.60
C ARG A 117 -3.42 6.46 2.05
N TYR A 118 -3.66 6.36 0.74
CA TYR A 118 -3.99 5.10 0.09
C TYR A 118 -2.90 4.05 0.33
N ILE A 119 -1.63 4.37 -0.01
CA ILE A 119 -0.49 3.47 0.19
C ILE A 119 -0.38 3.07 1.67
N GLY A 120 -0.50 4.02 2.59
CA GLY A 120 -0.48 3.76 4.03
C GLY A 120 -1.62 2.84 4.52
N ALA A 121 -2.79 2.85 3.86
CA ALA A 121 -3.92 2.00 4.21
C ALA A 121 -3.81 0.54 3.68
N ARG A 122 -3.02 0.31 2.62
CA ARG A 122 -2.91 -0.97 1.90
C ARG A 122 -2.28 -2.08 2.71
N GLU A 123 -2.96 -3.22 2.83
CA GLU A 123 -2.35 -4.41 3.43
C GLU A 123 -1.27 -4.95 2.48
N PRO A 124 0.01 -4.98 2.88
CA PRO A 124 1.08 -5.36 1.97
C PRO A 124 0.85 -6.73 1.34
N TRP A 125 0.40 -7.71 2.12
CA TRP A 125 0.19 -9.08 1.65
C TRP A 125 -1.21 -9.31 1.08
N SER A 126 -1.96 -8.26 0.76
CA SER A 126 -3.22 -8.38 0.02
C SER A 126 -2.98 -9.11 -1.32
N PRO A 127 -3.88 -10.02 -1.73
CA PRO A 127 -3.78 -10.71 -3.03
C PRO A 127 -4.08 -9.78 -4.20
N ILE A 128 -4.68 -8.61 -3.95
CA ILE A 128 -5.05 -7.63 -4.97
C ILE A 128 -3.92 -6.60 -5.14
N ARG A 129 -3.61 -6.27 -6.39
CA ARG A 129 -2.58 -5.29 -6.77
C ARG A 129 -2.81 -3.93 -6.11
N VAL A 130 -1.70 -3.23 -5.87
CA VAL A 130 -1.71 -1.85 -5.36
C VAL A 130 -2.04 -0.86 -6.48
N CYS A 131 -1.54 -1.08 -7.70
CA CYS A 131 -1.85 -0.22 -8.84
C CYS A 131 -3.02 -0.80 -9.66
N PHE A 132 -3.88 0.10 -10.16
CA PHE A 132 -4.89 -0.25 -11.16
C PHE A 132 -4.25 -0.44 -12.56
N ASP A 133 -4.88 -1.23 -13.42
CA ASP A 133 -4.47 -1.45 -14.80
C ASP A 133 -4.96 -0.35 -15.75
N GLU A 134 -4.71 -0.46 -17.05
CA GLU A 134 -5.13 0.54 -18.05
C GLU A 134 -6.63 0.85 -18.04
N ARG A 135 -7.46 -0.10 -17.57
CA ARG A 135 -8.92 0.03 -17.48
C ARG A 135 -9.40 0.57 -16.14
N GLY A 136 -8.50 0.91 -15.21
CA GLY A 136 -8.87 1.34 -13.86
C GLY A 136 -9.25 0.19 -12.92
N LEU A 137 -8.96 -1.07 -13.30
CA LEU A 137 -9.30 -2.25 -12.51
C LEU A 137 -8.10 -2.72 -11.68
N PHE A 138 -8.37 -3.14 -10.44
CA PHE A 138 -7.37 -3.73 -9.55
C PHE A 138 -7.41 -5.24 -9.70
N LYS A 139 -6.48 -5.79 -10.49
CA LYS A 139 -6.34 -7.23 -10.70
C LYS A 139 -5.58 -7.88 -9.54
N SER A 140 -5.67 -9.19 -9.42
CA SER A 140 -4.82 -9.94 -8.48
C SER A 140 -3.35 -9.94 -8.92
N TYR A 141 -2.46 -10.17 -7.96
CA TYR A 141 -1.08 -10.54 -8.27
C TYR A 141 -1.04 -11.91 -8.97
N PRO A 142 -0.09 -12.14 -9.88
CA PRO A 142 0.11 -13.45 -10.48
C PRO A 142 0.52 -14.47 -9.40
N PRO A 143 0.13 -15.75 -9.52
CA PRO A 143 0.61 -16.80 -8.62
C PRO A 143 2.13 -16.95 -8.76
N LEU A 144 2.84 -16.97 -7.64
CA LEU A 144 4.27 -17.23 -7.59
C LEU A 144 4.49 -18.74 -7.57
N VAL A 145 4.68 -19.34 -8.74
CA VAL A 145 5.03 -20.76 -8.82
C VAL A 145 6.54 -20.89 -8.65
N HIS A 146 6.99 -21.34 -7.47
CA HIS A 146 8.38 -21.76 -7.33
C HIS A 146 8.62 -22.96 -8.25
N ALA A 147 9.58 -22.82 -9.17
CA ALA A 147 10.07 -23.91 -10.00
C ALA A 147 10.88 -24.91 -9.17
N SER A 148 10.25 -25.57 -8.19
CA SER A 148 10.85 -26.62 -7.37
C SER A 148 10.19 -27.97 -7.67
N ALA A 149 10.36 -28.44 -8.91
CA ALA A 149 9.97 -29.80 -9.33
C ALA A 149 10.94 -30.42 -10.36
N LYS A 150 12.18 -29.91 -10.46
CA LYS A 150 13.23 -30.48 -11.33
C LYS A 150 14.55 -30.62 -10.56
N LYS A 151 14.61 -31.51 -9.57
CA LYS A 151 15.91 -32.00 -9.03
C LYS A 151 15.85 -33.29 -8.18
N THR A 152 14.82 -34.12 -8.35
CA THR A 152 14.69 -35.43 -7.67
C THR A 152 14.12 -36.49 -8.61
N SER A 153 14.87 -36.82 -9.67
CA SER A 153 14.64 -38.02 -10.47
C SER A 153 15.91 -38.41 -11.24
N ALA A 154 17.02 -38.58 -10.52
CA ALA A 154 18.25 -39.11 -11.08
C ALA A 154 19.07 -39.72 -9.95
N ILE A 155 18.65 -40.89 -9.46
CA ILE A 155 19.42 -41.92 -8.76
C ILE A 155 18.42 -43.07 -8.56
N GLU A 156 18.83 -44.30 -8.90
CA GLU A 156 18.09 -45.58 -8.79
C GLU A 156 17.11 -45.94 -9.92
N ALA A 157 17.68 -46.31 -11.07
CA ALA A 157 17.17 -47.45 -11.84
C ALA A 157 18.36 -48.24 -12.40
N ASP A 158 18.52 -49.43 -11.82
CA ASP A 158 19.55 -50.42 -12.02
C ASP A 158 19.49 -51.09 -13.41
N ALA A 159 20.66 -51.56 -13.84
CA ALA A 159 20.93 -52.61 -14.83
C ALA A 159 20.14 -52.66 -16.17
N THR A 160 20.87 -52.51 -17.28
CA THR A 160 21.22 -53.62 -18.22
C THR A 160 21.39 -53.11 -19.66
N SER A 161 22.63 -53.18 -20.16
CA SER A 161 23.08 -53.43 -21.55
C SER A 161 22.39 -52.76 -22.75
N GLY A 162 23.17 -52.05 -23.57
CA GLY A 162 22.84 -51.91 -25.01
C GLY A 162 23.46 -50.71 -25.70
N SER A 163 24.63 -50.93 -26.30
CA SER A 163 25.39 -50.00 -27.15
C SER A 163 24.67 -49.59 -28.45
N GLY A 164 24.94 -48.36 -28.94
CA GLY A 164 24.68 -47.90 -30.32
C GLY A 164 24.11 -46.48 -30.39
N SER A 165 24.93 -45.43 -30.45
CA SER A 165 25.52 -44.81 -31.65
C SER A 165 24.61 -43.80 -32.37
N THR A 166 25.07 -42.52 -32.38
CA THR A 166 25.00 -41.50 -33.47
C THR A 166 23.60 -41.01 -33.92
N THR A 167 23.26 -39.75 -34.20
CA THR A 167 23.96 -38.48 -34.50
C THR A 167 22.87 -37.45 -34.87
N MET A 168 23.08 -36.15 -34.58
CA MET A 168 22.51 -34.95 -35.26
C MET A 168 20.97 -34.77 -35.11
N GLU A 169 20.35 -33.60 -34.98
CA GLU A 169 20.48 -32.23 -35.54
C GLU A 169 19.88 -31.26 -34.48
N GLU A 170 20.42 -30.06 -34.16
CA GLU A 170 20.31 -28.77 -34.91
C GLU A 170 18.87 -28.53 -35.42
N GLU A 171 18.12 -27.44 -35.27
CA GLU A 171 18.29 -26.00 -35.00
C GLU A 171 16.85 -25.45 -34.93
N GLN A 172 16.51 -24.51 -34.03
CA GLN A 172 15.49 -23.47 -34.27
C GLN A 172 15.44 -22.47 -33.11
N ARG A 173 16.38 -21.52 -33.17
CA ARG A 173 16.29 -20.21 -32.51
C ARG A 173 16.31 -19.15 -33.60
N GLN A 174 15.44 -18.14 -33.43
CA GLN A 174 15.35 -16.86 -34.18
C GLN A 174 14.67 -16.89 -35.56
N GLN A 175 13.50 -16.24 -35.66
CA GLN A 175 13.19 -15.15 -36.63
C GLN A 175 11.67 -14.91 -36.79
N SER A 176 11.22 -13.73 -36.37
CA SER A 176 10.08 -12.94 -36.90
C SER A 176 9.96 -11.71 -35.99
N GLU A 177 10.81 -10.68 -36.13
CA GLU A 177 10.70 -9.57 -37.10
C GLU A 177 9.28 -8.98 -37.14
N ARG A 178 9.03 -7.84 -36.47
CA ARG A 178 9.19 -6.46 -37.00
C ARG A 178 8.57 -6.27 -38.40
N GLN A 179 7.33 -5.78 -38.44
CA GLN A 179 6.79 -4.87 -39.46
C GLN A 179 5.40 -4.42 -38.99
N GLY A 180 5.25 -3.19 -38.51
CA GLY A 180 4.64 -2.11 -39.28
C GLY A 180 3.29 -1.76 -38.62
N MET A 181 2.71 -0.58 -38.68
CA MET A 181 3.04 0.72 -39.25
C MET A 181 2.02 1.69 -38.61
N SER A 182 2.40 2.95 -38.45
CA SER A 182 1.57 4.03 -37.88
C SER A 182 0.23 4.20 -38.57
N THR A 183 -0.81 4.49 -37.78
CA THR A 183 -1.95 5.32 -38.22
C THR A 183 -2.62 5.99 -37.01
N GLU A 184 -2.51 7.31 -36.96
CA GLU A 184 -3.44 8.20 -36.26
C GLU A 184 -4.87 7.93 -36.75
N ILE A 185 -5.83 7.73 -35.85
CA ILE A 185 -7.25 7.94 -36.16
C ILE A 185 -7.95 8.60 -34.97
N THR A 186 -8.29 9.86 -35.20
CA THR A 186 -9.28 10.70 -34.54
C THR A 186 -10.69 10.11 -34.71
N SER A 187 -11.54 10.36 -33.71
CA SER A 187 -13.02 10.36 -33.72
C SER A 187 -13.78 9.07 -34.02
N HIS A 188 -14.72 8.74 -33.12
CA HIS A 188 -16.15 8.42 -33.36
C HIS A 188 -16.67 7.49 -32.25
N THR A 189 -17.44 8.03 -31.30
CA THR A 189 -18.91 7.84 -31.18
C THR A 189 -19.38 6.39 -31.10
N SER A 190 -19.91 6.06 -29.92
CA SER A 190 -21.03 5.16 -29.65
C SER A 190 -20.97 3.75 -30.24
N GLU A 191 -20.74 2.75 -29.38
CA GLU A 191 -21.61 1.57 -29.28
C GLU A 191 -21.32 0.77 -28.00
N GLY A 192 -22.36 0.15 -27.48
CA GLY A 192 -22.53 -0.37 -26.12
C GLY A 192 -21.46 -1.31 -25.58
N GLY A 193 -21.31 -1.29 -24.26
CA GLY A 193 -20.42 -2.19 -23.52
C GLY A 193 -20.65 -2.14 -22.02
N GLU A 194 -21.72 -2.81 -21.58
CA GLU A 194 -21.97 -3.35 -20.24
C GLU A 194 -21.82 -2.40 -19.03
N GLU A 195 -22.95 -1.79 -18.72
CA GLU A 195 -23.32 -1.16 -17.46
C GLU A 195 -23.35 -2.21 -16.32
N MET A 196 -22.27 -2.35 -15.55
CA MET A 196 -22.35 -3.02 -14.24
C MET A 196 -22.75 -2.01 -13.17
N VAL A 197 -24.07 -1.87 -13.01
CA VAL A 197 -24.69 -1.32 -11.82
C VAL A 197 -24.39 -2.28 -10.66
N GLU A 198 -23.36 -1.98 -9.86
CA GLU A 198 -23.18 -2.63 -8.56
C GLU A 198 -24.20 -2.04 -7.58
N GLY A 199 -25.45 -2.45 -7.81
CA GLY A 199 -26.60 -2.13 -7.00
C GLY A 199 -26.48 -2.82 -5.65
N VAL A 200 -26.43 -1.98 -4.62
CA VAL A 200 -26.72 -2.28 -3.21
C VAL A 200 -27.78 -3.37 -3.08
N ARG A 201 -27.34 -4.58 -2.70
CA ARG A 201 -28.20 -5.64 -2.19
C ARG A 201 -27.49 -6.36 -1.04
N GLY A 202 -28.09 -6.27 0.15
CA GLY A 202 -27.91 -7.30 1.17
C GLY A 202 -27.10 -6.88 2.39
N ALA A 203 -27.55 -5.87 3.12
CA ALA A 203 -27.47 -5.94 4.57
C ALA A 203 -28.42 -7.07 5.03
N VAL A 204 -27.94 -8.31 5.03
CA VAL A 204 -28.61 -9.44 5.69
C VAL A 204 -27.57 -10.18 6.53
N VAL A 205 -27.84 -10.12 7.82
CA VAL A 205 -27.26 -10.86 8.93
C VAL A 205 -26.99 -12.31 8.55
N ALA A 206 -25.74 -12.75 8.68
CA ALA A 206 -25.40 -14.17 8.75
C ALA A 206 -24.39 -14.34 9.90
N GLU A 207 -24.94 -14.68 11.08
CA GLU A 207 -24.19 -15.29 12.17
C GLU A 207 -23.62 -16.62 11.65
N ALA A 208 -22.30 -16.74 11.59
CA ALA A 208 -21.63 -17.98 11.24
C ALA A 208 -20.76 -18.44 12.42
N SER A 209 -21.37 -19.28 13.26
CA SER A 209 -20.81 -20.49 13.88
C SER A 209 -19.32 -20.46 14.28
N GLU A 210 -19.08 -20.32 15.59
CA GLU A 210 -17.77 -20.35 16.28
C GLU A 210 -17.03 -21.71 16.26
N ALA A 211 -17.39 -22.67 15.38
CA ALA A 211 -16.83 -24.03 15.41
C ALA A 211 -15.86 -24.37 14.26
N SER A 212 -15.58 -23.46 13.34
CA SER A 212 -14.67 -23.70 12.18
C SER A 212 -13.24 -23.14 12.37
N GLY A 213 -13.01 -22.34 13.41
CA GLY A 213 -11.85 -21.45 13.51
C GLY A 213 -10.48 -22.11 13.68
N VAL A 214 -10.39 -23.37 14.09
CA VAL A 214 -9.08 -23.99 14.43
C VAL A 214 -8.43 -24.67 13.21
N LYS A 215 -9.22 -25.09 12.20
CA LYS A 215 -8.68 -25.75 10.99
C LYS A 215 -8.35 -24.77 9.86
N ASP A 216 -9.08 -23.65 9.76
CA ASP A 216 -8.79 -22.61 8.77
C ASP A 216 -7.51 -21.82 9.09
N VAL A 217 -7.18 -21.63 10.38
CA VAL A 217 -5.97 -20.90 10.79
C VAL A 217 -4.69 -21.66 10.38
N ALA A 218 -4.65 -22.98 10.55
CA ALA A 218 -3.49 -23.79 10.14
C ALA A 218 -3.32 -23.90 8.61
N LEU A 219 -4.42 -23.86 7.84
CA LEU A 219 -4.39 -23.83 6.37
C LEU A 219 -4.03 -22.43 5.84
N GLN A 220 -4.45 -21.36 6.52
CA GLN A 220 -4.04 -20.00 6.20
C GLN A 220 -2.56 -19.77 6.47
N GLU A 221 -2.03 -20.21 7.62
CA GLU A 221 -0.61 -20.10 7.96
C GLU A 221 0.31 -20.80 6.93
N ALA A 222 -0.09 -21.98 6.45
CA ALA A 222 0.65 -22.69 5.40
C ALA A 222 0.58 -21.97 4.03
N SER A 223 -0.55 -21.33 3.69
CA SER A 223 -0.70 -20.56 2.44
C SER A 223 0.01 -19.20 2.46
N HIS A 224 0.22 -18.63 3.65
CA HIS A 224 0.86 -17.32 3.81
C HIS A 224 2.37 -17.38 3.55
N GLY A 225 3.02 -18.53 3.80
CA GLY A 225 4.44 -18.73 3.50
C GLY A 225 4.75 -18.56 2.01
N GLU A 226 3.90 -19.10 1.13
CA GLU A 226 4.05 -18.99 -0.34
C GLU A 226 3.85 -17.56 -0.86
N GLN A 227 3.27 -16.66 -0.07
CA GLN A 227 2.95 -15.28 -0.48
C GLN A 227 3.94 -14.23 0.03
N ARG A 228 4.86 -14.60 0.92
CA ARG A 228 5.72 -13.68 1.68
C ARG A 228 7.20 -13.79 1.30
N THR A 229 7.47 -13.91 0.00
CA THR A 229 8.82 -14.01 -0.56
C THR A 229 9.36 -12.65 -1.02
N VAL A 230 10.67 -12.58 -1.34
CA VAL A 230 11.28 -11.37 -1.93
C VAL A 230 10.64 -11.02 -3.27
N GLU A 231 10.34 -12.01 -4.12
CA GLU A 231 9.69 -11.75 -5.41
C GLU A 231 8.30 -11.15 -5.23
N ALA A 232 7.57 -11.60 -4.21
CA ALA A 232 6.27 -11.05 -3.86
C ALA A 232 6.37 -9.58 -3.41
N LEU A 233 7.42 -9.25 -2.66
CA LEU A 233 7.73 -7.90 -2.19
C LEU A 233 8.11 -6.98 -3.35
N ASP A 234 8.99 -7.43 -4.25
CA ASP A 234 9.42 -6.65 -5.42
C ASP A 234 8.24 -6.33 -6.36
N LEU A 235 7.36 -7.30 -6.64
CA LEU A 235 6.15 -7.04 -7.44
C LEU A 235 5.25 -5.95 -6.83
N ARG A 236 5.17 -5.89 -5.50
CA ARG A 236 4.38 -4.89 -4.77
C ARG A 236 5.05 -3.52 -4.79
N TRP A 237 6.36 -3.51 -4.65
CA TRP A 237 7.18 -2.31 -4.71
C TRP A 237 7.11 -1.65 -6.09
N ASP A 238 7.24 -2.44 -7.15
CA ASP A 238 7.09 -1.97 -8.54
C ASP A 238 5.68 -1.41 -8.80
N ASP A 239 4.65 -2.06 -8.25
CA ASP A 239 3.27 -1.57 -8.38
C ASP A 239 3.06 -0.24 -7.62
N ILE A 240 3.74 0.01 -6.49
CA ILE A 240 3.72 1.31 -5.79
C ILE A 240 4.36 2.40 -6.67
N HIS A 241 5.54 2.15 -7.21
CA HIS A 241 6.22 3.09 -8.12
C HIS A 241 5.37 3.40 -9.35
N ARG A 242 4.83 2.36 -9.99
CA ARG A 242 3.91 2.50 -11.13
C ARG A 242 2.70 3.37 -10.78
N LEU A 243 2.12 3.20 -9.59
CA LEU A 243 0.98 4.01 -9.15
C LEU A 243 1.36 5.49 -9.02
N ILE A 244 2.50 5.79 -8.41
CA ILE A 244 3.02 7.16 -8.23
C ILE A 244 3.31 7.84 -9.57
N GLU A 245 3.99 7.13 -10.48
CA GLU A 245 4.28 7.63 -11.82
C GLU A 245 3.01 7.90 -12.62
N ARG A 246 2.05 6.97 -12.56
CA ARG A 246 0.81 7.06 -13.33
C ARG A 246 -0.09 8.18 -12.89
N THR A 247 -0.16 8.45 -11.59
CA THR A 247 -0.95 9.55 -11.01
C THR A 247 -0.23 10.89 -11.09
N ARG A 248 1.09 10.91 -11.33
CA ARG A 248 1.93 12.11 -11.38
C ARG A 248 1.91 12.93 -10.08
N ALA A 249 1.60 12.29 -8.97
CA ALA A 249 1.37 12.98 -7.70
C ALA A 249 2.65 13.68 -7.15
N LEU A 250 3.84 13.16 -7.46
CA LEU A 250 5.12 13.83 -7.13
C LEU A 250 5.51 14.92 -8.16
N THR A 251 5.22 14.70 -9.43
CA THR A 251 5.72 15.52 -10.56
C THR A 251 4.78 16.66 -10.97
N SER A 252 3.57 16.72 -10.40
CA SER A 252 2.63 17.83 -10.58
C SER A 252 3.27 19.17 -10.15
N PRO A 253 2.99 20.30 -10.82
CA PRO A 253 3.49 21.59 -10.35
C PRO A 253 2.81 22.00 -9.03
N PRO A 254 3.52 22.59 -8.06
CA PRO A 254 2.90 23.11 -6.85
C PRO A 254 1.90 24.22 -7.18
N THR A 255 0.81 24.28 -6.44
CA THR A 255 -0.22 25.33 -6.58
C THR A 255 -0.51 25.96 -5.22
N GLU A 256 -1.26 27.05 -5.19
CA GLU A 256 -1.69 27.66 -3.92
C GLU A 256 -2.58 26.70 -3.09
N ARG A 257 -3.42 25.89 -3.76
CA ARG A 257 -4.28 24.88 -3.13
C ARG A 257 -3.53 23.62 -2.71
N HIS A 258 -2.43 23.30 -3.40
CA HIS A 258 -1.64 22.08 -3.22
C HIS A 258 -0.16 22.46 -3.03
N PRO A 259 0.22 22.88 -1.81
CA PRO A 259 1.61 23.25 -1.53
C PRO A 259 2.54 22.05 -1.66
N GLN A 260 3.81 22.33 -1.99
CA GLN A 260 4.82 21.29 -2.21
C GLN A 260 5.02 20.34 -1.00
N GLN A 261 4.75 20.82 0.22
CA GLN A 261 4.84 20.03 1.44
C GLN A 261 3.89 18.83 1.45
N GLU A 262 2.69 18.93 0.90
CA GLU A 262 1.70 17.84 0.89
C GLU A 262 2.15 16.62 0.08
N LYS A 263 3.18 16.77 -0.76
CA LYS A 263 3.78 15.64 -1.48
C LYS A 263 4.58 14.71 -0.57
N MET A 264 4.97 15.18 0.61
CA MET A 264 5.63 14.36 1.62
C MET A 264 4.74 13.23 2.14
N GLU A 265 3.42 13.37 2.06
CA GLU A 265 2.48 12.30 2.41
C GLU A 265 2.71 11.02 1.57
N ILE A 266 3.23 11.12 0.34
CA ILE A 266 3.59 9.93 -0.46
C ILE A 266 4.72 9.15 0.21
N PHE A 267 5.78 9.83 0.65
CA PHE A 267 6.87 9.20 1.40
C PHE A 267 6.40 8.65 2.74
N THR A 268 5.48 9.35 3.42
CA THR A 268 4.81 8.85 4.63
C THR A 268 4.06 7.55 4.36
N GLY A 269 3.25 7.50 3.30
CA GLY A 269 2.51 6.31 2.90
C GLY A 269 3.41 5.11 2.65
N ILE A 270 4.49 5.33 1.90
CA ILE A 270 5.50 4.30 1.61
C ILE A 270 6.18 3.82 2.90
N ALA A 271 6.62 4.72 3.76
CA ALA A 271 7.27 4.36 5.02
C ALA A 271 6.33 3.55 5.94
N VAL A 272 5.05 3.91 6.00
CA VAL A 272 4.02 3.16 6.74
C VAL A 272 3.76 1.78 6.13
N TYR A 273 3.82 1.65 4.81
CA TYR A 273 3.72 0.37 4.12
C TYR A 273 4.87 -0.55 4.54
N LEU A 274 6.12 -0.06 4.50
CA LEU A 274 7.30 -0.80 4.98
C LEU A 274 7.21 -1.15 6.47
N ARG A 275 6.77 -0.20 7.32
CA ARG A 275 6.55 -0.44 8.76
C ARG A 275 5.57 -1.58 8.99
N THR A 276 4.53 -1.67 8.17
CA THR A 276 3.51 -2.72 8.33
C THR A 276 4.03 -4.08 7.92
N ILE A 277 4.87 -4.15 6.88
CA ILE A 277 5.63 -5.37 6.57
C ILE A 277 6.50 -5.75 7.78
N ALA A 278 7.32 -4.82 8.26
CA ALA A 278 8.30 -5.08 9.33
C ALA A 278 7.66 -5.52 10.65
N THR A 279 6.57 -4.88 11.04
CA THR A 279 5.93 -5.11 12.35
C THR A 279 4.83 -6.18 12.28
N GLY A 280 4.28 -6.46 11.10
CA GLY A 280 3.13 -7.33 10.91
C GLY A 280 1.82 -6.77 11.50
N ARG A 281 1.80 -5.49 11.90
CA ARG A 281 0.66 -4.86 12.59
C ARG A 281 0.42 -3.41 12.17
N ARG A 282 -0.82 -2.97 12.41
CA ARG A 282 -1.26 -1.59 12.23
C ARG A 282 -1.30 -0.84 13.56
N TYR A 283 -1.73 0.41 13.50
CA TYR A 283 -2.08 1.19 14.69
C TYR A 283 -3.17 0.48 15.50
N CYS A 284 -3.15 0.66 16.83
CA CYS A 284 -4.21 0.26 17.77
C CYS A 284 -4.64 -1.22 17.80
N SER A 285 -3.90 -2.15 17.18
CA SER A 285 -4.28 -3.58 17.10
C SER A 285 -4.10 -4.36 18.42
N GLY A 286 -4.24 -3.73 19.59
CA GLY A 286 -3.74 -4.31 20.84
C GLY A 286 -4.54 -4.12 22.12
N GLU A 287 -5.46 -3.15 22.26
CA GLU A 287 -5.89 -2.76 23.61
C GLU A 287 -7.40 -2.66 23.89
N GLU A 288 -8.32 -2.60 22.92
CA GLU A 288 -9.74 -2.27 23.24
C GLU A 288 -10.83 -3.27 22.83
N GLU A 289 -10.59 -4.29 22.00
CA GLU A 289 -11.65 -5.26 21.62
C GLU A 289 -11.65 -6.58 22.40
N ALA A 290 -10.70 -6.82 23.32
CA ALA A 290 -10.61 -8.07 24.08
C ALA A 290 -11.15 -7.90 25.52
N GLY A 291 -12.48 -7.72 25.63
CA GLY A 291 -13.23 -7.99 26.88
C GLY A 291 -13.38 -9.49 27.20
N GLY A 292 -12.47 -10.32 26.69
CA GLY A 292 -12.47 -11.77 26.87
C GLY A 292 -11.24 -12.21 27.65
N GLU A 293 -11.46 -12.99 28.71
CA GLU A 293 -10.45 -13.67 29.51
C GLU A 293 -9.58 -14.58 28.63
N TYR A 294 -8.53 -14.03 28.01
CA TYR A 294 -7.43 -14.83 27.48
C TYR A 294 -6.27 -14.81 28.48
N PRO A 295 -5.62 -15.96 28.75
CA PRO A 295 -4.52 -16.03 29.69
C PRO A 295 -3.41 -15.08 29.25
N ALA A 296 -2.86 -14.32 30.20
CA ALA A 296 -1.81 -13.32 29.99
C ALA A 296 -0.47 -13.89 29.46
N GLU A 297 -0.37 -15.21 29.26
CA GLU A 297 0.88 -15.92 28.97
C GLU A 297 1.17 -16.14 27.47
N SER A 298 0.28 -15.71 26.56
CA SER A 298 0.50 -15.74 25.10
C SER A 298 0.67 -14.36 24.46
N ARG A 299 0.83 -13.30 25.28
CA ARG A 299 1.03 -11.90 24.86
C ARG A 299 2.50 -11.51 24.75
N GLU A 300 3.38 -12.38 24.28
CA GLU A 300 4.68 -11.91 23.81
C GLU A 300 4.44 -11.00 22.59
N ARG A 301 4.48 -9.68 22.82
CA ARG A 301 4.41 -8.68 21.75
C ARG A 301 5.55 -8.99 20.79
N ALA A 302 5.22 -9.63 19.66
CA ALA A 302 6.19 -9.91 18.61
C ALA A 302 6.94 -8.61 18.27
N LEU A 303 8.28 -8.68 18.36
CA LEU A 303 9.16 -7.53 18.11
C LEU A 303 9.17 -7.14 16.62
N PHE A 304 8.88 -8.12 15.76
CA PHE A 304 8.87 -8.01 14.30
C PHE A 304 7.92 -9.07 13.70
N ALA A 305 7.62 -8.96 12.41
CA ALA A 305 6.76 -9.90 11.69
C ALA A 305 7.39 -11.30 11.57
N VAL A 306 6.63 -12.33 11.93
CA VAL A 306 7.12 -13.72 11.93
C VAL A 306 6.91 -14.37 10.55
N GLY A 307 7.81 -15.30 10.20
CA GLY A 307 7.68 -16.15 9.01
C GLY A 307 8.44 -15.65 7.78
N TYR A 308 9.17 -14.54 7.86
CA TYR A 308 10.03 -14.06 6.78
C TYR A 308 11.42 -14.69 6.81
N GLU A 309 11.92 -14.96 5.60
CA GLU A 309 13.30 -15.38 5.36
C GLU A 309 14.28 -14.18 5.39
N LEU A 310 15.59 -14.46 5.49
CA LEU A 310 16.63 -13.44 5.64
C LEU A 310 16.67 -12.48 4.43
N ASP A 311 16.40 -13.00 3.25
CA ASP A 311 16.34 -12.27 1.99
C ASP A 311 15.25 -11.18 1.99
N VAL A 312 14.06 -11.45 2.57
CA VAL A 312 12.98 -10.47 2.74
C VAL A 312 13.42 -9.33 3.65
N TRP A 313 14.11 -9.64 4.75
CA TRP A 313 14.64 -8.62 5.67
C TRP A 313 15.77 -7.79 5.04
N ALA A 314 16.67 -8.44 4.31
CA ALA A 314 17.72 -7.76 3.56
C ALA A 314 17.12 -6.81 2.51
N ARG A 315 16.12 -7.28 1.76
CA ARG A 315 15.40 -6.45 0.79
C ARG A 315 14.67 -5.29 1.47
N LEU A 316 14.01 -5.53 2.59
CA LEU A 316 13.34 -4.49 3.35
C LEU A 316 14.30 -3.37 3.81
N PHE A 317 15.53 -3.74 4.21
CA PHE A 317 16.58 -2.76 4.51
C PHE A 317 16.97 -1.92 3.28
N GLU A 318 17.14 -2.54 2.11
CA GLU A 318 17.42 -1.82 0.86
C GLU A 318 16.29 -0.85 0.51
N LEU A 319 15.03 -1.27 0.68
CA LEU A 319 13.87 -0.40 0.45
C LEU A 319 13.84 0.81 1.39
N VAL A 320 14.22 0.64 2.66
CA VAL A 320 14.37 1.77 3.59
C VAL A 320 15.46 2.75 3.11
N GLN A 321 16.57 2.24 2.59
CA GLN A 321 17.63 3.08 2.02
C GLN A 321 17.14 3.84 0.77
N GLU A 322 16.41 3.17 -0.11
CA GLU A 322 15.80 3.74 -1.31
C GLU A 322 14.84 4.88 -0.94
N VAL A 323 13.91 4.66 0.00
CA VAL A 323 12.97 5.68 0.47
C VAL A 323 13.68 6.88 1.07
N ARG A 324 14.69 6.66 1.93
CA ARG A 324 15.50 7.75 2.50
C ARG A 324 16.18 8.55 1.39
N HIS A 325 16.76 7.87 0.41
CA HIS A 325 17.47 8.50 -0.71
C HIS A 325 16.54 9.37 -1.55
N ASP A 326 15.39 8.82 -1.96
CA ASP A 326 14.43 9.53 -2.79
C ASP A 326 13.78 10.70 -2.04
N MET A 327 13.53 10.54 -0.73
CA MET A 327 13.05 11.62 0.13
C MET A 327 14.07 12.76 0.22
N GLU A 328 15.35 12.45 0.45
CA GLU A 328 16.41 13.47 0.54
C GLU A 328 16.59 14.19 -0.80
N LYS A 329 16.54 13.46 -1.90
CA LYS A 329 16.57 14.01 -3.26
C LYS A 329 15.39 14.96 -3.48
N PHE A 330 14.17 14.54 -3.11
CA PHE A 330 12.98 15.37 -3.25
C PHE A 330 13.06 16.66 -2.42
N ILE A 331 13.54 16.59 -1.18
CA ILE A 331 13.76 17.76 -0.32
C ILE A 331 14.78 18.70 -0.96
N THR A 332 15.90 18.16 -1.47
CA THR A 332 16.97 18.94 -2.10
C THR A 332 16.50 19.63 -3.38
N ASP A 333 15.82 18.90 -4.26
CA ASP A 333 15.30 19.41 -5.54
C ASP A 333 14.24 20.50 -5.32
N ASN A 334 13.56 20.49 -4.16
CA ASN A 334 12.49 21.43 -3.81
C ASN A 334 12.85 22.35 -2.63
N ALA A 335 14.15 22.60 -2.40
CA ALA A 335 14.63 23.40 -1.27
C ALA A 335 14.02 24.83 -1.21
N ALA A 336 13.67 25.40 -2.37
CA ALA A 336 13.00 26.71 -2.46
C ALA A 336 11.61 26.75 -1.82
N HIS A 337 10.97 25.60 -1.62
CA HIS A 337 9.66 25.47 -0.99
C HIS A 337 9.73 25.09 0.50
N HIS A 338 10.93 24.96 1.08
CA HIS A 338 11.14 24.56 2.48
C HIS A 338 10.43 23.26 2.86
N VAL A 339 10.50 22.25 1.98
CA VAL A 339 9.91 20.93 2.22
C VAL A 339 10.66 20.22 3.35
N GLU A 340 9.91 19.61 4.27
CA GLU A 340 10.47 18.81 5.36
C GLU A 340 9.77 17.45 5.48
N PRO A 341 10.47 16.39 5.93
CA PRO A 341 9.85 15.09 6.11
C PRO A 341 8.81 15.11 7.24
N GLU A 342 7.68 14.47 7.02
CA GLU A 342 6.65 14.34 8.05
C GLU A 342 7.11 13.44 9.19
N PHE A 343 6.57 13.69 10.38
CA PHE A 343 6.94 12.96 11.59
C PHE A 343 6.68 11.44 11.44
N GLU A 344 5.49 11.08 10.95
CA GLU A 344 5.09 9.68 10.76
C GLU A 344 6.00 8.95 9.76
N CYS A 345 6.47 9.63 8.70
CA CYS A 345 7.44 9.07 7.76
C CYS A 345 8.73 8.68 8.49
N TRP A 346 9.31 9.63 9.24
CA TRP A 346 10.59 9.43 9.92
C TRP A 346 10.51 8.35 11.00
N GLU A 347 9.46 8.39 11.82
CA GLU A 347 9.19 7.38 12.85
C GLU A 347 9.00 5.98 12.24
N ALA A 348 8.25 5.86 11.13
CA ALA A 348 8.03 4.60 10.46
C ALA A 348 9.33 3.96 9.92
N LEU A 349 10.27 4.77 9.40
CA LEU A 349 11.59 4.28 9.01
C LEU A 349 12.39 3.77 10.22
N LEU A 350 12.38 4.51 11.34
CA LEU A 350 13.08 4.10 12.57
C LEU A 350 12.53 2.80 13.15
N ILE A 351 11.21 2.65 13.21
CA ILE A 351 10.55 1.43 13.67
C ILE A 351 10.90 0.25 12.75
N THR A 352 10.91 0.47 11.43
CA THR A 352 11.28 -0.58 10.45
C THR A 352 12.71 -1.08 10.68
N LEU A 353 13.66 -0.16 10.87
CA LEU A 353 15.06 -0.51 11.17
C LEU A 353 15.20 -1.22 12.52
N ARG A 354 14.42 -0.82 13.53
CA ARG A 354 14.38 -1.51 14.82
C ARG A 354 13.90 -2.96 14.69
N CYS A 355 12.85 -3.21 13.92
CA CYS A 355 12.39 -4.59 13.64
C CYS A 355 13.46 -5.43 12.93
N ILE A 356 14.21 -4.85 11.98
CA ILE A 356 15.34 -5.54 11.32
C ILE A 356 16.43 -5.90 12.35
N LEU A 357 16.76 -4.98 13.27
CA LEU A 357 17.74 -5.25 14.33
C LEU A 357 17.28 -6.38 15.25
N ASP A 358 16.02 -6.34 15.72
CA ASP A 358 15.46 -7.38 16.59
C ASP A 358 15.46 -8.75 15.89
N PHE A 359 15.12 -8.80 14.59
CA PHE A 359 15.25 -10.02 13.77
C PHE A 359 16.69 -10.53 13.73
N CYS A 360 17.66 -9.66 13.45
CA CYS A 360 19.08 -10.03 13.40
C CYS A 360 19.59 -10.58 14.74
N VAL A 361 19.19 -9.99 15.87
CA VAL A 361 19.59 -10.45 17.21
C VAL A 361 19.04 -11.86 17.47
N VAL A 362 17.75 -12.09 17.20
CA VAL A 362 17.11 -13.40 17.38
C VAL A 362 17.76 -14.44 16.47
N ARG A 363 17.94 -14.14 15.17
CA ARG A 363 18.56 -15.07 14.21
C ARG A 363 19.99 -15.45 14.57
N THR A 364 20.79 -14.51 15.07
CA THR A 364 22.18 -14.76 15.47
C THR A 364 22.27 -15.71 16.67
N GLN A 365 21.24 -15.72 17.54
CA GLN A 365 21.16 -16.60 18.70
C GLN A 365 20.59 -17.99 18.35
N GLU A 366 19.67 -18.08 17.39
CA GLU A 366 18.95 -19.33 17.05
C GLU A 366 19.60 -20.18 15.95
N LYS A 367 20.18 -19.57 14.90
CA LYS A 367 20.64 -20.31 13.70
C LYS A 367 22.13 -20.68 13.76
N GLY A 368 22.44 -21.84 13.17
CA GLY A 368 23.80 -22.35 12.99
C GLY A 368 24.69 -21.45 12.12
N LYS A 369 25.99 -21.75 12.07
CA LYS A 369 27.04 -20.91 11.48
C LYS A 369 26.85 -20.49 10.01
N GLU A 370 25.94 -21.11 9.27
CA GLU A 370 25.83 -21.00 7.81
C GLU A 370 25.35 -19.62 7.32
N GLU A 371 24.41 -18.98 8.01
CA GLU A 371 23.89 -17.64 7.64
C GLU A 371 24.49 -16.50 8.46
N ARG A 372 25.32 -16.82 9.47
CA ARG A 372 25.73 -15.89 10.51
C ARG A 372 26.42 -14.64 9.95
N ALA A 373 27.29 -14.79 8.96
CA ALA A 373 28.01 -13.66 8.36
C ALA A 373 27.06 -12.67 7.68
N ALA A 374 26.03 -13.16 6.98
CA ALA A 374 25.06 -12.31 6.30
C ALA A 374 24.13 -11.59 7.31
N VAL A 375 23.74 -12.27 8.39
CA VAL A 375 22.95 -11.67 9.47
C VAL A 375 23.74 -10.60 10.22
N GLU A 376 25.00 -10.86 10.53
CA GLU A 376 25.91 -9.89 11.18
C GLU A 376 26.15 -8.67 10.27
N GLU A 377 26.34 -8.88 8.96
CA GLU A 377 26.46 -7.78 8.00
C GLU A 377 25.20 -6.91 7.94
N LEU A 378 24.01 -7.54 7.89
CA LEU A 378 22.73 -6.83 7.90
C LEU A 378 22.54 -6.05 9.21
N PHE A 379 22.91 -6.64 10.36
CA PHE A 379 22.84 -6.00 11.67
C PHE A 379 23.70 -4.73 11.72
N GLU A 380 24.97 -4.81 11.32
CA GLU A 380 25.91 -3.67 11.33
C GLU A 380 25.44 -2.54 10.39
N LYS A 381 25.00 -2.88 9.17
CA LYS A 381 24.44 -1.92 8.21
C LYS A 381 23.19 -1.21 8.76
N THR A 382 22.29 -1.98 9.35
CA THR A 382 21.05 -1.48 9.94
C THR A 382 21.31 -0.58 11.14
N MET A 383 22.21 -1.00 12.03
CA MET A 383 22.59 -0.22 13.22
C MET A 383 23.21 1.11 12.82
N LYS A 384 24.12 1.10 11.85
CA LYS A 384 24.74 2.33 11.32
C LYS A 384 23.68 3.30 10.78
N LEU A 385 22.79 2.82 9.91
CA LEU A 385 21.74 3.67 9.33
C LEU A 385 20.77 4.20 10.37
N ARG A 386 20.36 3.36 11.34
CA ARG A 386 19.48 3.78 12.44
C ARG A 386 20.12 4.89 13.26
N ASN A 387 21.39 4.74 13.64
CA ASN A 387 22.10 5.74 14.43
C ASN A 387 22.25 7.07 13.67
N GLU A 388 22.52 7.02 12.37
CA GLU A 388 22.50 8.22 11.50
C GLU A 388 21.13 8.91 11.54
N LEU A 389 20.04 8.18 11.30
CA LEU A 389 18.68 8.75 11.27
C LEU A 389 18.21 9.27 12.63
N VAL A 390 18.57 8.60 13.72
CA VAL A 390 18.27 9.04 15.09
C VAL A 390 19.00 10.36 15.40
N GLU A 391 20.27 10.48 15.04
CA GLU A 391 21.03 11.71 15.24
C GLU A 391 20.56 12.85 14.32
N GLU A 392 20.19 12.55 13.07
CA GLU A 392 19.59 13.51 12.14
C GLU A 392 18.25 14.06 12.65
N SER A 393 17.43 13.23 13.31
CA SER A 393 16.14 13.66 13.89
C SER A 393 16.29 14.79 14.92
N ARG A 394 17.45 14.83 15.59
CA ARG A 394 17.81 15.87 16.56
C ARG A 394 18.36 17.13 15.89
N THR A 395 19.21 16.95 14.87
CA THR A 395 20.06 18.02 14.32
C THR A 395 19.45 18.74 13.12
N ARG A 396 18.65 18.05 12.30
CA ARG A 396 18.01 18.62 11.10
C ARG A 396 16.64 19.21 11.41
N PHE A 397 16.09 19.97 10.45
CA PHE A 397 14.70 20.48 10.46
C PHE A 397 14.33 21.24 11.75
N GLY A 398 15.24 22.09 12.23
CA GLY A 398 15.04 22.87 13.45
C GLY A 398 14.85 22.04 14.74
N GLY A 399 15.17 20.74 14.71
CA GLY A 399 14.93 19.83 15.82
C GLY A 399 13.44 19.53 16.05
N ARG A 400 12.60 19.64 15.01
CA ARG A 400 11.16 19.30 15.08
C ARG A 400 10.92 17.84 15.52
N MET A 401 11.84 16.94 15.19
CA MET A 401 11.73 15.49 15.46
C MET A 401 12.57 15.02 16.66
N ARG A 402 13.03 15.93 17.53
CA ARG A 402 13.90 15.62 18.69
C ARG A 402 13.38 14.55 19.64
N ILE A 403 12.07 14.35 19.71
CA ILE A 403 11.48 13.31 20.56
C ILE A 403 11.90 11.91 20.11
N LEU A 404 12.11 11.68 18.81
CA LEU A 404 12.58 10.41 18.27
C LEU A 404 14.00 10.10 18.77
N TRP A 405 14.87 11.11 18.83
CA TRP A 405 16.18 10.99 19.46
C TRP A 405 16.08 10.65 20.95
N LEU A 406 15.19 11.31 21.70
CA LEU A 406 15.03 11.05 23.13
C LEU A 406 14.50 9.63 23.42
N GLN A 407 13.74 9.05 22.49
CA GLN A 407 13.13 7.73 22.65
C GLN A 407 14.06 6.58 22.23
N GLU A 408 14.90 6.79 21.20
CA GLU A 408 15.61 5.71 20.51
C GLU A 408 17.15 5.80 20.58
N ALA A 409 17.73 6.91 21.06
CA ALA A 409 19.17 7.05 21.33
C ALA A 409 19.54 6.55 22.72
#